data_AF-A0A6H1ZLJ3-F1
#
_entry.id   AF-A0A6H1ZLJ3-F1
#
_cell.length_a   1.000
_cell.length_b   1.000
_cell.length_c   1.000
_cell.angle_alpha   90.00
_cell.angle_beta   90.00
_cell.angle_gamma   90.00
#
_symmetry.space_group_name_H-M   'P 1'
#
loop_
_entity.id
_entity.type
_entity.pdbx_description
1 polymer ?
#
loop_
_entity_poly.entity_id
_entity_poly.type
_entity_poly.pdbx_seq_one_letter_code
_entity_poly.pdbx_strand_id
1 'polypeptide(L)'
;MIEIDRMIAEKVMGWTVAANVYDEGSSGLWLYNGKPSGETVVKKFADFKPSTNITHAFEVVEKMREKGFFLILNDTGCQYRCAFSSHENKAWEVFINKPPNDLYVWEATPQLAICLAALEAVK
;
A
#
# COMPACT_ATOMS: atom_id res chain seq x y z
N MET A 1 6.84 -0.38 12.93
CA MET A 1 6.73 -0.90 11.55
C MET A 1 5.26 -1.17 11.31
N ILE A 2 4.64 -0.54 10.32
CA ILE A 2 3.24 -0.83 9.97
C ILE A 2 3.27 -2.02 9.02
N GLU A 3 2.72 -3.15 9.44
CA GLU A 3 2.74 -4.42 8.70
C GLU A 3 2.14 -4.28 7.29
N ILE A 4 1.11 -3.44 7.15
CA ILE A 4 0.46 -3.13 5.87
C ILE A 4 1.44 -2.52 4.86
N ASP A 5 2.26 -1.53 5.26
CA ASP A 5 3.20 -0.87 4.35
C ASP A 5 4.22 -1.86 3.79
N ARG A 6 4.65 -2.82 4.62
CA ARG A 6 5.54 -3.91 4.22
C ARG A 6 4.85 -4.84 3.23
N MET A 7 3.63 -5.27 3.52
CA MET A 7 2.86 -6.14 2.63
C MET A 7 2.60 -5.47 1.27
N ILE A 8 2.33 -4.17 1.24
CA ILE A 8 2.16 -3.41 -0.01
C ILE A 8 3.45 -3.44 -0.82
N ALA A 9 4.59 -3.15 -0.19
CA ALA A 9 5.87 -3.20 -0.87
C ALA A 9 6.13 -4.59 -1.49
N GLU A 10 5.93 -5.65 -0.72
CA GLU A 10 6.23 -7.03 -1.16
C GLU A 10 5.22 -7.55 -2.19
N LYS A 11 3.92 -7.44 -1.92
CA LYS A 11 2.87 -8.10 -2.71
C LYS A 11 2.34 -7.25 -3.87
N VAL A 12 2.24 -5.93 -3.66
CA VAL A 12 1.69 -5.03 -4.69
C VAL A 12 2.80 -4.45 -5.54
N MET A 13 3.83 -3.88 -4.93
CA MET A 13 4.93 -3.25 -5.66
C MET A 13 5.89 -4.27 -6.27
N GLY A 14 5.99 -5.46 -5.67
CA GLY A 14 6.94 -6.50 -6.07
C GLY A 14 8.37 -6.21 -5.58
N TRP A 15 8.51 -5.37 -4.56
CA TRP A 15 9.80 -5.01 -3.97
C TRP A 15 10.20 -5.97 -2.87
N THR A 16 11.51 -6.18 -2.68
CA THR A 16 12.02 -6.90 -1.51
C THR A 16 12.36 -5.89 -0.41
N VAL A 17 11.95 -6.21 0.82
CA VAL A 17 12.31 -5.45 2.02
C VAL A 17 13.47 -6.15 2.71
N ALA A 18 14.63 -5.52 2.79
CA ALA A 18 15.81 -6.09 3.44
C ALA A 18 16.66 -5.01 4.14
N ALA A 19 17.48 -5.42 5.11
CA ALA A 19 18.51 -4.56 5.66
C ALA A 19 19.57 -4.29 4.57
N ASN A 20 20.08 -3.05 4.50
CA ASN A 20 21.14 -2.75 3.55
C ASN A 20 22.45 -3.36 4.03
N VAL A 21 23.04 -4.19 3.17
CA VAL A 21 24.26 -4.95 3.45
C VAL A 21 25.53 -4.10 3.31
N TYR A 22 25.42 -2.90 2.72
CA TYR A 22 26.55 -2.03 2.38
C TYR A 22 26.67 -0.77 3.24
N ASP A 23 25.73 -0.54 4.16
CA ASP A 23 25.72 0.64 5.03
C ASP A 23 25.87 0.20 6.49
N GLU A 24 27.11 -0.04 6.91
CA GLU A 24 27.48 -0.56 8.24
C GLU A 24 27.06 0.37 9.41
N GLY A 25 26.52 1.57 9.12
CA GLY A 25 26.09 2.53 10.14
C GLY A 25 24.59 2.85 10.16
N SER A 26 23.82 2.45 9.14
CA SER A 26 22.38 2.77 9.06
C SER A 26 21.55 1.50 9.21
N SER A 27 21.03 1.26 10.42
CA SER A 27 20.17 0.12 10.78
C SER A 27 18.76 0.18 10.15
N GLY A 28 18.64 0.70 8.92
CA GLY A 28 17.40 0.89 8.20
C GLY A 28 17.05 -0.27 7.29
N LEU A 29 15.75 -0.48 7.09
CA LEU A 29 15.23 -1.34 6.02
C LEU A 29 15.16 -0.56 4.71
N TRP A 30 15.43 -1.25 3.61
CA TRP A 30 15.47 -0.70 2.25
C TRP A 30 14.60 -1.52 1.31
N LEU A 31 14.14 -0.86 0.25
CA LEU A 31 13.30 -1.44 -0.79
C LEU A 31 14.14 -1.68 -2.05
N TYR A 32 14.08 -2.90 -2.57
CA TYR A 32 14.83 -3.35 -3.76
C TYR A 32 13.86 -3.81 -4.85
N ASN A 33 14.20 -3.59 -6.12
CA ASN A 33 13.35 -3.98 -7.25
C ASN A 33 13.47 -5.47 -7.65
N GLY A 34 13.36 -6.37 -6.66
CA GLY A 34 13.73 -7.80 -6.74
C GLY A 34 14.79 -8.17 -5.68
N LYS A 35 15.77 -9.05 -5.94
CA LYS A 35 16.64 -9.61 -4.88
C LYS A 35 17.78 -8.66 -4.44
N PRO A 36 18.09 -8.53 -3.13
CA PRO A 36 19.08 -7.58 -2.62
C PRO A 36 20.52 -7.77 -3.15
N SER A 37 20.89 -8.98 -3.57
CA SER A 37 22.28 -9.35 -3.90
C SER A 37 22.71 -8.98 -5.32
N GLY A 38 21.98 -8.14 -6.05
CA GLY A 38 22.35 -7.76 -7.43
C GLY A 38 21.53 -6.66 -8.09
N GLU A 39 20.71 -5.94 -7.33
CA GLU A 39 19.75 -4.99 -7.90
C GLU A 39 19.74 -3.63 -7.21
N THR A 40 19.16 -2.66 -7.91
CA THR A 40 19.10 -1.26 -7.53
C THR A 40 18.17 -1.03 -6.35
N VAL A 41 18.68 -0.33 -5.35
CA VAL A 41 17.88 0.24 -4.27
C VAL A 41 16.86 1.22 -4.86
N VAL A 42 15.57 1.03 -4.52
CA VAL A 42 14.48 1.92 -4.94
C VAL A 42 14.42 3.14 -4.02
N LYS A 43 14.26 2.91 -2.71
CA LYS A 43 14.21 3.93 -1.65
C LYS A 43 14.35 3.29 -0.27
N LYS A 44 14.50 4.09 0.79
CA LYS A 44 14.43 3.58 2.17
C LYS A 44 12.99 3.16 2.49
N PHE A 45 12.82 2.09 3.25
CA PHE A 45 11.50 1.65 3.69
C PHE A 45 10.77 2.72 4.50
N ALA A 46 11.51 3.47 5.32
CA ALA A 46 10.96 4.56 6.12
C ALA A 46 10.34 5.70 5.26
N ASP A 47 10.72 5.81 3.99
CA ASP A 47 10.22 6.80 3.05
C ASP A 47 9.04 6.27 2.22
N PHE A 48 8.55 5.06 2.49
CA PHE A 48 7.38 4.47 1.85
C PHE A 48 6.33 4.11 2.89
N LYS A 49 5.33 4.98 3.03
CA LYS A 49 4.26 4.90 4.05
C LYS A 49 2.86 4.94 3.43
N PRO A 50 2.53 4.01 2.52
CA PRO A 50 1.28 4.07 1.74
C PRO A 50 0.01 4.00 2.60
N SER A 51 0.04 3.38 3.78
CA SER A 51 -1.13 3.32 4.68
C SER A 51 -1.47 4.64 5.38
N THR A 52 -0.52 5.58 5.46
CA THR A 52 -0.66 6.84 6.22
C THR A 52 -0.34 8.10 5.43
N ASN A 53 0.26 7.97 4.24
CA ASN A 53 0.60 9.06 3.35
C ASN A 53 -0.11 8.88 2.00
N ILE A 54 -0.92 9.88 1.61
CA ILE A 54 -1.76 9.79 0.41
C ILE A 54 -0.93 9.74 -0.88
N THR A 55 0.19 10.46 -0.94
CA THR A 55 1.08 10.43 -2.09
C THR A 55 1.62 9.03 -2.32
N HIS A 56 2.06 8.35 -1.26
CA HIS A 56 2.52 6.97 -1.33
C HIS A 56 1.38 5.99 -1.65
N ALA A 57 0.16 6.22 -1.15
CA ALA A 57 -1.00 5.43 -1.54
C ALA A 57 -1.28 5.53 -3.05
N PHE A 58 -1.10 6.71 -3.66
CA PHE A 58 -1.24 6.87 -5.10
C PHE A 58 -0.12 6.17 -5.90
N GLU A 59 1.10 6.00 -5.35
CA GLU A 59 2.11 5.12 -5.97
C GLU A 59 1.57 3.68 -6.12
N VAL A 60 0.81 3.20 -5.12
CA VAL A 60 0.13 1.88 -5.19
C VAL A 60 -0.94 1.87 -6.28
N VAL A 61 -1.73 2.94 -6.40
CA VAL A 61 -2.77 3.05 -7.43
C VAL A 61 -2.18 3.00 -8.83
N GLU A 62 -1.10 3.73 -9.08
CA GLU A 62 -0.42 3.70 -10.38
C GLU A 62 0.15 2.31 -10.65
N LYS A 63 0.73 1.65 -9.64
CA LYS A 63 1.21 0.27 -9.80
C LYS A 63 0.09 -0.72 -10.13
N MET A 64 -1.07 -0.59 -9.49
CA MET A 64 -2.24 -1.40 -9.80
C MET A 64 -2.78 -1.12 -11.20
N ARG A 65 -2.71 0.14 -11.67
CA ARG A 65 -3.07 0.51 -13.05
C ARG A 65 -2.16 -0.15 -14.08
N GLU A 66 -0.85 -0.21 -13.85
CA GLU A 66 0.09 -0.96 -14.70
C GLU A 66 -0.28 -2.45 -14.83
N LYS A 67 -0.90 -3.03 -13.79
CA LYS A 67 -1.39 -4.41 -13.77
C LYS A 67 -2.80 -4.58 -14.36
N GLY A 68 -3.40 -3.50 -14.90
CA GLY A 68 -4.72 -3.54 -15.54
C GLY A 68 -5.90 -3.39 -14.57
N PHE A 69 -5.68 -2.88 -13.36
CA PHE A 69 -6.74 -2.57 -12.41
C PHE A 69 -7.10 -1.07 -12.40
N PHE A 70 -8.35 -0.76 -12.04
CA PHE A 70 -8.85 0.60 -11.87
C PHE A 70 -9.36 0.80 -10.45
N LEU A 71 -9.00 1.93 -9.84
CA LEU A 71 -9.45 2.30 -8.52
C LEU A 71 -10.89 2.83 -8.57
N ILE A 72 -11.73 2.33 -7.67
CA ILE A 72 -13.02 2.91 -7.32
C ILE A 72 -12.93 3.28 -5.84
N LEU A 73 -12.99 4.56 -5.52
CA LEU A 73 -12.97 5.06 -4.14
C LEU A 73 -14.20 5.94 -3.92
N ASN A 74 -15.06 5.51 -3.00
CA ASN A 74 -16.27 6.22 -2.62
C ASN A 74 -16.23 6.55 -1.12
N ASP A 75 -16.56 7.79 -0.79
CA ASP A 75 -16.82 8.24 0.57
C ASP A 75 -18.33 8.33 0.79
N THR A 76 -18.85 7.52 1.71
CA THR A 76 -20.28 7.46 2.05
C THR A 76 -20.64 8.31 3.28
N GLY A 77 -19.69 9.12 3.77
CA GLY A 77 -19.80 9.88 5.02
C GLY A 77 -19.43 9.05 6.25
N CYS A 78 -19.94 7.83 6.38
CA CYS A 78 -19.65 6.92 7.50
C CYS A 78 -18.62 5.82 7.17
N GLN A 79 -18.24 5.67 5.90
CA GLN A 79 -17.33 4.61 5.47
C GLN A 79 -16.61 4.99 4.18
N TYR A 80 -15.36 4.53 4.06
CA TYR A 80 -14.67 4.43 2.78
C TYR A 80 -14.97 3.07 2.14
N ARG A 81 -15.55 3.09 0.94
CA ARG A 81 -15.65 1.93 0.06
C ARG A 81 -14.56 2.06 -1.00
N CYS A 82 -13.60 1.15 -0.99
CA CYS A 82 -12.49 1.15 -1.92
C CYS A 82 -12.43 -0.18 -2.65
N ALA A 83 -12.28 -0.15 -3.97
CA ALA A 83 -12.15 -1.35 -4.77
C ALA A 83 -11.12 -1.16 -5.88
N PHE A 84 -10.45 -2.26 -6.24
CA PHE A 84 -9.80 -2.37 -7.53
C PHE A 84 -10.65 -3.25 -8.44
N SER A 85 -10.90 -2.81 -9.66
CA SER A 85 -11.63 -3.58 -10.68
C SER A 85 -10.72 -3.88 -11.86
N SER A 86 -10.78 -5.10 -12.40
CA SER A 86 -10.12 -5.43 -13.67
C SER A 86 -11.07 -5.24 -14.86
N HIS A 87 -10.52 -5.27 -16.07
CA HIS A 87 -11.31 -5.27 -17.32
C HIS A 87 -12.27 -6.47 -17.47
N GLU A 88 -12.06 -7.55 -16.70
CA GLU A 88 -12.95 -8.72 -16.68
C GLU A 88 -14.17 -8.52 -15.75
N ASN A 89 -14.42 -7.28 -15.27
CA ASN A 89 -15.46 -6.94 -14.29
C ASN A 89 -15.33 -7.70 -12.96
N LYS A 90 -14.13 -8.17 -12.61
CA LYS A 90 -13.84 -8.65 -11.25
C LYS A 90 -13.48 -7.44 -10.39
N ALA A 91 -14.23 -7.22 -9.33
CA ALA A 91 -13.98 -6.15 -8.36
C ALA A 91 -13.63 -6.76 -7.00
N TRP A 92 -12.53 -6.28 -6.41
CA TRP A 92 -12.11 -6.63 -5.06
C TRP A 92 -12.36 -5.43 -4.15
N GLU A 93 -13.46 -5.49 -3.39
CA GLU A 93 -13.93 -4.38 -2.59
C GLU A 93 -13.58 -4.55 -1.12
N VAL A 94 -13.17 -3.44 -0.49
CA VAL A 94 -12.96 -3.31 0.94
C VAL A 94 -13.76 -2.13 1.46
N PHE A 95 -14.25 -2.30 2.67
CA PHE A 95 -15.12 -1.38 3.37
C PHE A 95 -14.47 -1.02 4.71
N ILE A 96 -14.11 0.25 4.93
CA ILE A 96 -13.56 0.72 6.21
C ILE A 96 -14.51 1.73 6.84
N ASN A 97 -15.12 1.33 7.96
CA ASN A 97 -15.98 2.20 8.76
C ASN A 97 -15.18 3.33 9.38
N LYS A 98 -15.60 4.57 9.16
CA LYS A 98 -15.11 5.71 9.93
C LYS A 98 -15.62 5.56 11.36
N PRO A 99 -14.79 5.85 12.37
CA PRO A 99 -15.30 5.87 13.72
C PRO A 99 -16.46 6.89 13.82
N PRO A 100 -17.47 6.64 14.67
CA PRO A 100 -18.41 7.68 15.06
C PRO A 100 -17.61 8.90 15.52
N ASN A 101 -18.07 10.11 15.20
CA ASN A 101 -17.36 11.39 15.39
C ASN A 101 -16.72 11.62 16.78
N ASP A 102 -17.03 10.79 17.79
CA ASP A 102 -16.60 10.92 19.18
C ASP A 102 -15.56 9.88 19.64
N LEU A 103 -15.07 8.99 18.77
CA LEU A 103 -14.11 7.92 19.14
C LEU A 103 -12.83 7.98 18.30
N TYR A 104 -11.73 8.42 18.92
CA TYR A 104 -10.35 8.40 18.39
C TYR A 104 -9.79 6.97 18.27
N VAL A 105 -10.44 6.10 17.50
CA VAL A 105 -9.97 4.72 17.28
C VAL A 105 -9.62 4.56 15.81
N TRP A 106 -8.32 4.39 15.55
CA TRP A 106 -7.68 4.09 14.26
C TRP A 106 -8.43 4.64 13.06
N GLU A 107 -8.10 5.89 12.71
CA GLU A 107 -8.76 6.63 11.64
C GLU A 107 -8.85 5.78 10.38
N ALA A 108 -10.06 5.38 10.02
CA ALA A 108 -10.33 4.91 8.69
C ALA A 108 -9.93 6.05 7.76
N THR A 109 -8.88 5.82 6.96
CA THR A 109 -8.37 6.82 6.03
C THR A 109 -8.48 6.29 4.61
N PRO A 110 -8.59 7.17 3.59
CA PRO A 110 -8.61 6.73 2.20
C PRO A 110 -7.32 5.99 1.81
N GLN A 111 -6.17 6.39 2.37
CA GLN A 111 -4.86 5.74 2.17
C GLN A 111 -4.88 4.27 2.62
N LEU A 112 -5.41 4.02 3.82
CA LEU A 112 -5.57 2.68 4.35
C LEU A 112 -6.54 1.85 3.50
N ALA A 113 -7.65 2.45 3.07
CA ALA A 113 -8.64 1.80 2.19
C ALA A 113 -8.03 1.36 0.85
N ILE A 114 -7.22 2.23 0.24
CA ILE A 114 -6.48 1.91 -0.99
C ILE A 114 -5.53 0.73 -0.76
N CYS A 115 -4.76 0.75 0.33
CA CYS A 115 -3.81 -0.32 0.64
C CYS A 115 -4.53 -1.68 0.84
N LEU A 116 -5.59 -1.70 1.64
CA LEU A 116 -6.32 -2.96 1.89
C LEU A 116 -6.98 -3.50 0.62
N ALA A 117 -7.58 -2.63 -0.20
CA ALA A 117 -8.17 -3.05 -1.48
C ALA A 117 -7.10 -3.58 -2.46
N ALA A 118 -5.93 -2.93 -2.51
CA ALA A 118 -4.82 -3.39 -3.35
C ALA A 118 -4.33 -4.77 -2.92
N LEU A 119 -4.19 -5.01 -1.62
CA LEU A 119 -3.81 -6.32 -1.07
C LEU A 119 -4.85 -7.38 -1.38
N GLU A 120 -6.14 -7.06 -1.31
CA GLU A 120 -7.22 -7.99 -1.64
C GLU A 120 -7.16 -8.43 -3.12
N ALA A 121 -6.90 -7.47 -4.02
CA ALA A 121 -6.88 -7.72 -5.46
C ALA A 121 -5.71 -8.58 -5.95
N VAL A 122 -4.63 -8.70 -5.16
CA VAL A 122 -3.42 -9.47 -5.52
C VAL A 122 -3.26 -10.75 -4.71
N LYS A 123 -4.30 -11.18 -3.97
CA LYS A 123 -4.31 -12.44 -3.24
C LYS A 123 -4.29 -13.66 -4.16
#